data_AF-A0A3L6KYZ1-F1
#
_entry.id   AF-A0A3L6KYZ1-F1
#
_cell.length_a   1.000
_cell.length_b   1.000
_cell.length_c   1.000
_cell.angle_alpha   90.00
_cell.angle_beta   90.00
_cell.angle_gamma   90.00
#
_symmetry.space_group_name_H-M   'P 1'
#
loop_
_entity.id
_entity.type
_entity.pdbx_description
1 polymer ?
#
loop_
_entity_poly.entity_id
_entity_poly.type
_entity_poly.pdbx_seq_one_letter_code
_entity_poly.pdbx_strand_id
1 'polypeptide(L)'
;MLNRSTSPGAKGVNDYSDTEQEAILYFMHREALYAVGEFFGFTFNVPGLPHGELPVASTIVWERLVPEKSVGEEIVPSRTYVRLILWTPKDGTATVAIPHCRTPQLCTLKELQDIYSARVKRTGSWLKLCNFTITELDHDTDIR
;
A
#
# COMPACT_ATOMS: atom_id res chain seq x y z
N MET A 1 -1.68 50.42 14.37
CA MET A 1 -0.56 50.20 15.30
C MET A 1 -1.05 49.31 16.43
N LEU A 2 -0.76 48.01 16.38
CA LEU A 2 -0.90 47.12 17.55
C LEU A 2 0.29 46.17 17.58
N ASN A 3 0.84 46.05 18.78
CA ASN A 3 2.21 45.62 19.10
C ASN A 3 2.48 44.15 18.78
N ARG A 4 3.69 43.94 18.23
CA ARG A 4 4.32 42.66 17.99
C ARG A 4 4.95 42.18 19.30
N SER A 5 4.32 41.23 19.99
CA SER A 5 4.98 40.42 21.01
C SER A 5 5.67 39.25 20.31
N THR A 6 7.00 39.20 20.37
CA THR A 6 7.81 38.06 19.94
C THR A 6 7.64 36.92 20.92
N SER A 7 6.97 35.84 20.50
CA SER A 7 6.97 34.55 21.20
C SER A 7 8.04 33.64 20.57
N PRO A 8 8.97 33.06 21.36
CA PRO A 8 9.92 32.08 20.86
C PRO A 8 9.23 30.72 20.76
N GLY A 9 9.20 30.15 19.56
CA GLY A 9 8.66 28.82 19.32
C GLY A 9 7.52 28.81 18.32
N ALA A 10 7.76 29.32 17.12
CA ALA A 10 7.02 28.84 15.95
C ALA A 10 7.43 27.37 15.76
N LYS A 11 6.74 26.46 16.46
CA LYS A 11 6.63 25.09 15.99
C LYS A 11 5.93 25.21 14.64
N GLY A 12 6.70 25.08 13.56
CA GLY A 12 6.13 24.80 12.26
C GLY A 12 5.13 23.68 12.46
N VAL A 13 3.89 23.92 12.06
CA VAL A 13 2.90 22.86 11.95
C VAL A 13 3.48 21.94 10.88
N ASN A 14 4.16 20.87 11.32
CA ASN A 14 4.59 19.83 10.43
C ASN A 14 3.31 19.10 10.01
N ASP A 15 2.83 19.32 8.79
CA ASP A 15 1.74 18.56 8.15
C ASP A 15 2.07 17.06 7.96
N TYR A 16 3.16 16.58 8.58
CA TYR A 16 3.76 15.27 8.38
C TYR A 16 3.60 14.31 9.57
N SER A 17 2.99 14.74 10.67
CA SER A 17 2.86 13.90 11.88
C SER A 17 1.42 13.66 12.30
N ASP A 18 0.47 13.71 11.36
CA ASP A 18 -0.85 13.15 11.63
C ASP A 18 -0.83 11.65 11.37
N THR A 19 -0.62 10.87 12.43
CA THR A 19 -0.69 9.40 12.39
C THR A 19 -2.11 8.88 12.15
N GLU A 20 -3.10 9.77 12.00
CA GLU A 20 -4.48 9.48 11.62
C GLU A 20 -4.73 9.58 10.10
N GLN A 21 -3.74 9.29 9.25
CA GLN A 21 -4.05 9.02 7.84
C GLN A 21 -4.87 7.73 7.74
N GLU A 22 -6.20 7.86 7.73
CA GLU A 22 -7.16 6.75 7.63
C GLU A 22 -7.08 6.02 6.27
N ALA A 23 -6.62 6.72 5.22
CA ALA A 23 -6.45 6.15 3.89
C ALA A 23 -5.34 6.84 3.09
N ILE A 24 -4.56 6.04 2.36
CA ILE A 24 -3.56 6.51 1.40
C ILE A 24 -3.99 6.05 0.01
N LEU A 25 -4.04 6.97 -0.95
CA LEU A 25 -4.51 6.72 -2.31
C LEU A 25 -3.36 6.84 -3.31
N TYR A 26 -3.21 5.82 -4.16
CA TYR A 26 -2.26 5.80 -5.25
C TYR A 26 -3.00 5.67 -6.59
N PHE A 27 -2.79 6.62 -7.49
CA PHE A 27 -3.36 6.59 -8.84
C PHE A 27 -2.29 6.18 -9.84
N MET A 28 -2.47 5.01 -10.44
CA MET A 28 -1.50 4.39 -11.34
C MET A 28 -2.18 3.73 -12.54
N HIS A 29 -1.39 3.35 -13.53
CA HIS A 29 -1.88 2.52 -14.63
C HIS A 29 -2.10 1.07 -14.19
N ARG A 30 -2.95 0.34 -14.93
CA ARG A 30 -3.33 -1.05 -14.61
C ARG A 30 -2.14 -2.01 -14.51
N GLU A 31 -1.05 -1.71 -15.22
CA GLU A 31 0.18 -2.49 -15.22
C GLU A 31 0.81 -2.55 -13.82
N ALA A 32 0.65 -1.50 -13.00
CA ALA A 32 1.07 -1.51 -11.61
C ALA A 32 0.28 -2.53 -10.77
N LEU A 33 -1.03 -2.67 -11.04
CA LEU A 33 -1.86 -3.67 -10.36
C LEU A 33 -1.47 -5.10 -10.76
N TYR A 34 -1.17 -5.33 -12.03
CA TYR A 34 -0.62 -6.60 -12.49
C TYR A 34 0.72 -6.92 -11.82
N ALA A 35 1.61 -5.94 -11.71
CA ALA A 35 2.86 -6.09 -10.97
C ALA A 35 2.64 -6.44 -9.50
N VAL A 36 1.64 -5.84 -8.83
CA VAL A 36 1.28 -6.18 -7.44
C VAL A 36 0.76 -7.61 -7.32
N GLY A 37 -0.16 -8.03 -8.21
CA GLY A 37 -0.69 -9.40 -8.25
C GLY A 37 0.42 -10.42 -8.46
N GLU A 38 1.27 -10.19 -9.46
CA GLU A 38 2.47 -10.99 -9.71
C GLU A 38 3.39 -11.02 -8.50
N PHE A 39 3.61 -9.87 -7.83
CA PHE A 39 4.51 -9.77 -6.68
C PHE A 39 4.09 -10.67 -5.52
N PHE A 40 2.81 -10.59 -5.13
CA PHE A 40 2.24 -11.33 -4.01
C PHE A 40 1.67 -12.71 -4.39
N GLY A 41 1.69 -13.07 -5.67
CA GLY A 41 1.31 -14.40 -6.16
C GLY A 41 -0.20 -14.61 -6.23
N PHE A 42 -0.97 -13.56 -6.55
CA PHE A 42 -2.41 -13.67 -6.78
C PHE A 42 -2.77 -13.20 -8.19
N THR A 43 -3.90 -13.67 -8.72
CA THR A 43 -4.41 -13.30 -10.04
C THR A 43 -5.79 -12.66 -9.93
N PHE A 44 -6.08 -11.74 -10.85
CA PHE A 44 -7.40 -11.11 -10.93
C PHE A 44 -8.39 -12.05 -11.62
N ASN A 45 -9.59 -12.16 -11.05
CA ASN A 45 -10.68 -12.92 -11.62
C ASN A 45 -11.94 -12.07 -11.60
N VAL A 46 -12.21 -11.40 -12.72
CA VAL A 46 -13.38 -10.52 -12.89
C VAL A 46 -14.38 -11.22 -13.82
N PRO A 47 -15.65 -11.37 -13.40
CA PRO A 47 -16.68 -12.01 -14.23
C PRO A 47 -16.77 -11.36 -15.62
N GLY A 48 -16.80 -12.20 -16.66
CA GLY A 48 -16.93 -11.73 -18.05
C GLY A 48 -15.65 -11.19 -18.69
N LEU A 49 -14.51 -11.19 -17.99
CA LEU A 49 -13.19 -10.90 -18.56
C LEU A 49 -12.31 -12.16 -18.61
N PRO A 50 -11.30 -12.18 -19.51
CA PRO A 50 -10.27 -13.21 -19.48
C PRO A 50 -9.53 -13.27 -18.14
N HIS A 51 -9.03 -14.45 -17.80
CA HIS A 51 -8.32 -14.66 -16.54
C HIS A 51 -7.08 -13.76 -16.44
N GLY A 52 -6.95 -13.04 -15.31
CA GLY A 52 -5.85 -12.11 -15.05
C GLY A 52 -6.07 -10.69 -15.58
N GLU A 53 -7.15 -10.43 -16.31
CA GLU A 53 -7.45 -9.09 -16.82
C GLU A 53 -8.22 -8.22 -15.81
N LEU A 54 -7.99 -6.92 -15.89
CA LEU A 54 -8.69 -5.90 -15.13
C LEU A 54 -9.37 -4.89 -16.05
N PRO A 55 -10.64 -4.50 -15.76
CA PRO A 55 -11.26 -3.39 -16.45
C PRO A 55 -10.60 -2.07 -16.06
N VAL A 56 -10.84 -1.04 -16.89
CA VAL A 56 -10.41 0.33 -16.57
C VAL A 56 -11.00 0.81 -15.24
N ALA A 57 -10.25 1.66 -14.54
CA ALA A 57 -10.61 2.19 -13.22
C ALA A 57 -10.80 1.12 -12.12
N SER A 58 -10.22 -0.07 -12.27
CA SER A 58 -10.14 -1.04 -11.17
C SER A 58 -9.28 -0.52 -10.03
N THR A 59 -9.68 -0.81 -8.79
CA THR A 59 -8.97 -0.39 -7.58
C THR A 59 -8.70 -1.59 -6.70
N ILE A 60 -7.48 -1.73 -6.19
CA ILE A 60 -7.18 -2.66 -5.10
C ILE A 60 -7.11 -1.87 -3.80
N VAL A 61 -7.97 -2.21 -2.86
CA VAL A 61 -7.97 -1.66 -1.51
C VAL A 61 -7.25 -2.63 -0.58
N TRP A 62 -6.27 -2.13 0.15
CA TRP A 62 -5.54 -2.86 1.18
C TRP A 62 -6.07 -2.44 2.54
N GLU A 63 -6.90 -3.27 3.15
CA GLU A 63 -7.48 -2.97 4.45
C GLU A 63 -6.62 -3.56 5.56
N ARG A 64 -6.15 -2.71 6.48
CA ARG A 64 -5.56 -3.16 7.75
C ARG A 64 -6.68 -3.44 8.74
N LEU A 65 -6.72 -4.66 9.26
CA LEU A 65 -7.71 -5.12 10.22
C LEU A 65 -7.02 -5.50 11.52
N VAL A 66 -7.49 -4.95 12.64
CA VAL A 66 -7.04 -5.30 13.98
C VAL A 66 -8.23 -5.75 14.82
N PRO A 67 -8.05 -6.68 15.77
CA PRO A 67 -9.09 -7.00 16.73
C PRO A 67 -9.55 -5.74 17.46
N GLU A 68 -10.85 -5.61 17.71
CA GLU A 68 -11.45 -4.42 18.37
C GLU A 68 -10.77 -4.08 19.71
N LYS A 69 -10.35 -5.10 20.46
CA LYS A 69 -9.65 -4.95 21.75
C LYS A 69 -8.23 -4.38 21.64
N SER A 70 -7.67 -4.33 20.44
CA SER A 70 -6.31 -3.86 20.16
C SER A 70 -6.29 -2.56 19.35
N VAL A 71 -7.44 -1.90 19.20
CA VAL A 71 -7.51 -0.57 18.58
C VAL A 71 -6.76 0.43 19.46
N GLY A 72 -5.78 1.13 18.86
CA GLY A 72 -4.91 2.08 19.58
C GLY A 72 -3.68 1.46 20.23
N GLU A 73 -3.50 0.13 20.17
CA GLU A 73 -2.27 -0.55 20.58
C GLU A 73 -1.20 -0.51 19.48
N GLU A 74 0.05 -0.82 19.84
CA GLU A 74 1.15 -0.97 18.88
C GLU A 74 0.85 -2.07 17.86
N ILE A 75 1.25 -1.85 16.60
CA ILE A 75 1.03 -2.79 15.50
C ILE A 75 1.86 -4.05 15.74
N VAL A 76 1.19 -5.17 16.05
CA VAL A 76 1.83 -6.48 16.16
C VAL A 76 1.60 -7.28 14.86
N PRO A 77 2.63 -7.55 14.03
CA PRO A 77 2.44 -8.16 12.71
C PRO A 77 1.72 -9.51 12.68
N SER A 78 1.81 -10.28 13.75
CA SER A 78 1.11 -11.58 13.90
C SER A 78 -0.35 -11.47 14.33
N ARG A 79 -0.79 -10.29 14.78
CA ARG A 79 -2.18 -10.00 15.21
C ARG A 79 -2.89 -8.98 14.32
N THR A 80 -2.15 -8.33 13.44
CA THR A 80 -2.67 -7.46 12.39
C THR A 80 -2.96 -8.29 11.15
N TYR A 81 -4.17 -8.15 10.63
CA TYR A 81 -4.61 -8.79 9.41
C TYR A 81 -4.69 -7.78 8.26
N VAL A 82 -4.59 -8.30 7.05
CA VAL A 82 -4.70 -7.54 5.82
C VAL A 82 -5.69 -8.27 4.91
N ARG A 83 -6.68 -7.54 4.42
CA ARG A 83 -7.65 -8.01 3.43
C ARG A 83 -7.50 -7.17 2.18
N LEU A 84 -7.41 -7.84 1.02
CA LEU A 84 -7.38 -7.17 -0.26
C LEU A 84 -8.78 -7.21 -0.88
N ILE A 85 -9.30 -6.06 -1.25
CA ILE A 85 -10.58 -5.94 -1.96
C ILE A 85 -10.29 -5.39 -3.34
N LEU A 86 -10.74 -6.11 -4.37
CA LEU A 86 -10.82 -5.59 -5.73
C LEU A 86 -12.16 -4.90 -5.89
N TRP A 87 -12.14 -3.62 -6.25
CA TRP A 87 -13.31 -2.88 -6.71
C TRP A 87 -13.23 -2.68 -8.22
N THR A 88 -14.34 -2.92 -8.91
CA THR A 88 -14.51 -2.62 -10.33
C THR A 88 -15.80 -1.81 -10.56
N PRO A 89 -15.85 -0.93 -11.58
CA PRO A 89 -17.03 -0.10 -11.82
C PRO A 89 -18.32 -0.86 -12.16
N LYS A 90 -18.21 -2.06 -12.76
CA LYS A 90 -19.37 -2.84 -13.22
C LYS A 90 -19.77 -3.96 -12.26
N ASP A 91 -18.78 -4.65 -11.69
CA ASP A 91 -19.02 -5.88 -10.93
C ASP A 91 -18.96 -5.66 -9.41
N GLY A 92 -18.68 -4.43 -8.97
CA GLY A 92 -18.63 -4.06 -7.55
C GLY A 92 -17.35 -4.55 -6.87
N THR A 93 -17.48 -5.08 -5.65
CA THR A 93 -16.35 -5.51 -4.82
C THR A 93 -16.22 -7.02 -4.75
N ALA A 94 -14.99 -7.52 -4.84
CA ALA A 94 -14.64 -8.91 -4.58
C ALA A 94 -13.39 -9.01 -3.69
N THR A 95 -13.36 -9.97 -2.77
CA THR A 95 -12.16 -10.23 -1.96
C THR A 95 -11.12 -10.96 -2.81
N VAL A 96 -9.90 -10.44 -2.83
CA VAL A 96 -8.76 -11.07 -3.50
C VAL A 96 -8.16 -12.14 -2.58
N ALA A 97 -7.94 -13.34 -3.12
CA ALA A 97 -7.29 -14.42 -2.40
C ALA A 97 -5.79 -14.43 -2.69
N ILE A 98 -4.96 -14.47 -1.64
CA ILE A 98 -3.52 -14.68 -1.70
C ILE A 98 -3.24 -16.14 -1.30
N PRO A 99 -2.97 -17.05 -2.24
CA PRO A 99 -2.88 -18.48 -1.97
C PRO A 99 -1.78 -18.88 -0.97
N HIS A 100 -0.76 -18.04 -0.81
CA HIS A 100 0.36 -18.28 0.10
C HIS A 100 0.04 -18.03 1.58
N CYS A 101 -1.07 -17.36 1.88
CA CYS A 101 -1.51 -17.14 3.25
C CYS A 101 -2.30 -18.34 3.77
N ARG A 102 -2.26 -18.58 5.09
CA ARG A 102 -3.02 -19.65 5.75
C ARG A 102 -4.52 -19.55 5.49
N THR A 103 -5.05 -18.33 5.53
CA THR A 103 -6.42 -18.00 5.14
C THR A 103 -6.34 -17.09 3.93
N PRO A 104 -6.56 -17.59 2.69
CA PRO A 104 -6.24 -16.83 1.48
C PRO A 104 -6.92 -15.46 1.36
N GLN A 105 -8.12 -15.31 1.93
CA GLN A 105 -8.88 -14.05 1.90
C GLN A 105 -8.55 -13.08 3.05
N LEU A 106 -7.68 -13.49 3.99
CA LEU A 106 -7.35 -12.74 5.20
C LEU A 106 -5.94 -13.13 5.67
N CYS A 107 -4.93 -12.43 5.15
CA CYS A 107 -3.54 -12.66 5.53
C CYS A 107 -3.21 -11.95 6.83
N THR A 108 -2.27 -12.50 7.60
CA THR A 108 -1.58 -11.70 8.63
C THR A 108 -0.57 -10.77 7.96
N LEU A 109 -0.27 -9.63 8.58
CA LEU A 109 0.79 -8.73 8.13
C LEU A 109 2.14 -9.47 8.08
N LYS A 110 2.37 -10.37 9.04
CA LYS A 110 3.56 -11.23 9.05
C LYS A 110 3.67 -12.11 7.78
N GLU A 111 2.60 -12.78 7.36
CA GLU A 111 2.63 -13.61 6.15
C GLU A 111 2.96 -12.79 4.90
N LEU A 112 2.38 -11.59 4.77
CA LEU A 112 2.70 -10.68 3.66
C LEU A 112 4.16 -10.22 3.68
N GLN A 113 4.69 -9.90 4.86
CA GLN A 113 6.10 -9.58 5.05
C GLN A 113 7.01 -10.75 4.69
N ASP A 114 6.61 -11.98 5.03
CA ASP A 114 7.35 -13.19 4.70
C ASP A 114 7.35 -13.43 3.18
N ILE A 115 6.22 -13.23 2.48
CA ILE A 115 6.13 -13.27 1.00
C ILE A 115 7.06 -12.22 0.37
N TYR A 116 6.97 -10.97 0.83
CA TYR A 116 7.82 -9.88 0.36
C TYR A 116 9.30 -10.21 0.55
N SER A 117 9.68 -10.62 1.75
CA SER A 117 11.07 -10.93 2.11
C SER A 117 11.61 -12.12 1.32
N ALA A 118 10.80 -13.17 1.14
CA ALA A 118 11.17 -14.32 0.32
C ALA A 118 11.41 -13.91 -1.14
N ARG A 119 10.56 -13.06 -1.70
CA ARG A 119 10.72 -12.57 -3.07
C ARG A 119 11.94 -11.69 -3.23
N VAL A 120 12.12 -10.70 -2.36
CA VAL A 120 13.29 -9.80 -2.38
C VAL A 120 14.59 -10.57 -2.17
N LYS A 121 14.61 -11.58 -1.28
CA LYS A 121 15.78 -12.44 -1.10
C LYS A 121 16.13 -13.23 -2.37
N ARG A 122 15.11 -13.66 -3.12
CA ARG A 122 15.29 -14.44 -4.36
C ARG A 122 15.70 -13.57 -5.55
N THR A 123 15.06 -12.42 -5.75
CA THR A 123 15.24 -11.60 -6.95
C THR A 123 16.13 -10.38 -6.73
N GLY A 124 16.33 -9.95 -5.49
CA GLY A 124 16.88 -8.64 -5.15
C GLY A 124 15.79 -7.57 -5.02
N SER A 125 16.19 -6.42 -4.47
CA SER A 125 15.32 -5.25 -4.38
C SER A 125 15.08 -4.63 -5.76
N TRP A 126 14.01 -3.83 -5.89
CA TRP A 126 13.70 -3.11 -7.12
C TRP A 126 14.88 -2.22 -7.58
N LEU A 127 15.50 -1.48 -6.66
CA LEU A 127 16.67 -0.64 -6.94
C LEU A 127 17.80 -1.42 -7.61
N LYS A 128 18.08 -2.62 -7.08
CA LYS A 128 19.14 -3.50 -7.60
C LYS A 128 18.75 -4.09 -8.96
N LEU A 129 17.51 -4.54 -9.11
CA LEU A 129 17.01 -5.17 -10.34
C LEU A 129 16.95 -4.20 -11.51
N CYS A 130 16.50 -2.97 -11.25
CA CYS A 130 16.35 -1.94 -12.27
C CYS A 130 17.62 -1.09 -12.46
N ASN A 131 18.68 -1.37 -11.70
CA ASN A 131 19.89 -0.53 -11.63
C ASN A 131 19.53 0.97 -11.47
N PHE A 132 18.56 1.24 -10.59
CA PHE A 132 18.04 2.58 -10.42
C PHE A 132 18.92 3.34 -9.42
N THR A 133 19.57 4.39 -9.88
CA THR A 133 20.17 5.41 -9.03
C THR A 133 19.11 6.44 -8.66
N ILE A 134 18.93 6.66 -7.37
CA ILE A 134 18.10 7.76 -6.88
C ILE A 134 18.79 9.04 -7.34
N THR A 135 18.20 9.72 -8.33
CA THR A 135 18.52 11.12 -8.55
C THR A 135 17.86 11.90 -7.42
N GLU A 136 18.66 12.59 -6.62
CA GLU A 136 18.13 13.63 -5.74
C GLU A 136 17.37 14.61 -6.64
N LEU A 137 16.07 14.79 -6.36
CA LEU A 137 15.34 15.92 -6.91
C LEU A 137 15.98 17.14 -6.26
N ASP A 138 16.60 18.00 -7.05
CA ASP A 138 17.04 19.29 -6.56
C ASP A 138 15.79 20.08 -6.13
N HIS A 139 15.54 20.08 -4.82
CA HIS A 139 14.40 20.74 -4.20
C HIS A 139 14.47 22.27 -4.29
N ASP A 140 15.58 22.85 -4.76
CA ASP A 140 15.69 24.29 -5.04
C ASP A 140 15.29 24.65 -6.48
N THR A 141 15.43 23.72 -7.44
CA THR A 141 15.16 24.02 -8.86
C THR A 141 14.03 23.24 -9.51
N ASP A 142 13.52 22.17 -8.87
CA ASP A 142 12.45 21.29 -9.42
C ASP A 142 12.73 20.78 -10.85
N ILE A 143 14.00 20.77 -11.28
CA ILE A 143 14.42 20.28 -12.60
C ILE A 143 15.23 18.99 -12.40
N ARG A 144 14.93 17.98 -13.23
CA ARG A 144 15.62 16.69 -13.28
C ARG A 144 16.95 16.76 -14.02
#